data_AF-A0A845DY65-F1
#
_entry.id   AF-A0A845DY65-F1
#
_cell.length_a   1.000
_cell.length_b   1.000
_cell.length_c   1.000
_cell.angle_alpha   90.00
_cell.angle_beta   90.00
_cell.angle_gamma   90.00
#
_symmetry.space_group_name_H-M   'P 1'
#
loop_
_entity.id
_entity.type
_entity.pdbx_description
1 polymer ?
#
loop_
_entity_poly.entity_id
_entity_poly.type
_entity_poly.pdbx_seq_one_letter_code
_entity_poly.pdbx_strand_id
1 'polypeptide(L)'
;MIDLLITLAWSVFFMFLITAGSLVWLKKRKALLLTTQALTGYGAVVLLIGLLFHLIIGIYGAIFLLSGAVSHVLSKDYAKGS
;
A
#
# COMPACT_ATOMS: atom_id res chain seq x y z
N MET A 1 -13.46 -17.91 -5.66
CA MET A 1 -13.50 -17.05 -4.45
C MET A 1 -12.15 -16.37 -4.21
N ILE A 2 -11.03 -17.10 -4.31
CA ILE A 2 -9.67 -16.54 -4.23
C ILE A 2 -9.40 -15.55 -5.39
N ASP A 3 -9.84 -15.85 -6.61
CA ASP A 3 -9.67 -14.95 -7.76
C ASP A 3 -10.36 -13.60 -7.58
N LEU A 4 -11.54 -13.60 -6.95
CA LEU A 4 -12.26 -12.38 -6.59
C LEU A 4 -11.45 -11.55 -5.58
N LEU A 5 -10.86 -12.21 -4.57
CA LEU A 5 -10.03 -11.56 -3.55
C LEU A 5 -8.76 -10.96 -4.15
N ILE A 6 -8.10 -11.68 -5.06
CA ILE A 6 -6.91 -11.20 -5.78
C ILE A 6 -7.27 -10.01 -6.67
N THR A 7 -8.36 -10.09 -7.42
CA THR A 7 -8.83 -9.01 -8.30
C THR A 7 -9.18 -7.75 -7.50
N LEU A 8 -9.84 -7.93 -6.36
CA LEU A 8 -10.19 -6.83 -5.45
C LEU A 8 -8.92 -6.20 -4.85
N ALA A 9 -7.96 -7.00 -4.40
CA ALA A 9 -6.70 -6.52 -3.83
C ALA A 9 -5.88 -5.70 -4.84
N TRP A 10 -5.80 -6.17 -6.09
CA TRP A 10 -5.18 -5.41 -7.19
C TRP A 10 -5.92 -4.10 -7.48
N SER A 11 -7.25 -4.12 -7.48
CA SER A 11 -8.06 -2.91 -7.69
C SER A 11 -7.80 -1.85 -6.61
N VAL A 12 -7.71 -2.27 -5.35
CA VAL A 12 -7.36 -1.39 -4.22
C VAL A 12 -5.95 -0.83 -4.39
N PHE A 13 -5.00 -1.65 -4.85
CA PHE A 13 -3.62 -1.21 -5.09
C PHE A 13 -3.53 -0.15 -6.20
N PHE A 14 -4.24 -0.32 -7.32
CA PHE A 14 -4.27 0.70 -8.37
C PHE A 14 -4.94 2.00 -7.91
N MET A 15 -6.05 1.92 -7.17
CA MET A 15 -6.64 3.11 -6.54
C MET A 15 -5.66 3.82 -5.62
N PHE A 16 -4.88 3.07 -4.85
CA PHE A 16 -3.85 3.64 -3.99
C PHE A 16 -2.80 4.39 -4.81
N LEU A 17 -2.27 3.81 -5.89
CA LEU A 17 -1.27 4.47 -6.73
C LEU A 17 -1.78 5.79 -7.31
N ILE A 18 -3.03 5.82 -7.78
CA ILE A 18 -3.67 7.04 -8.31
C ILE A 18 -3.84 8.08 -7.19
N THR A 19 -4.28 7.65 -6.00
CA THR A 19 -4.47 8.53 -4.85
C THR A 19 -3.14 9.08 -4.32
N ALA A 20 -2.12 8.24 -4.20
CA ALA A 20 -0.79 8.65 -3.78
C ALA A 20 -0.16 9.63 -4.80
N GLY A 21 -0.23 9.32 -6.10
CA GLY A 21 0.27 10.20 -7.15
C GLY A 21 -0.42 11.57 -7.17
N SER A 22 -1.74 11.61 -7.02
CA SER A 22 -2.50 12.87 -6.93
C SER A 22 -2.18 13.65 -5.65
N LEU A 23 -1.98 12.98 -4.51
CA LEU A 23 -1.56 13.63 -3.26
C LEU A 23 -0.15 14.21 -3.33
N VAL A 24 0.78 13.54 -4.02
CA VAL A 24 2.11 14.06 -4.34
C VAL A 24 1.98 15.33 -5.18
N TRP A 25 1.19 15.29 -6.26
CA TRP A 25 0.96 16.44 -7.14
C TRP A 25 0.38 17.65 -6.39
N LEU A 26 -0.60 17.41 -5.51
CA LEU A 26 -1.24 18.44 -4.70
C LEU A 26 -0.38 18.91 -3.51
N LYS A 27 0.84 18.38 -3.35
CA LYS A 27 1.75 18.65 -2.22
C LYS A 27 1.10 18.42 -0.85
N LYS A 28 0.08 17.55 -0.76
CA LYS A 28 -0.67 17.25 0.47
C LYS A 28 0.06 16.21 1.33
N ARG A 29 1.23 16.59 1.86
CA ARG A 29 2.18 15.73 2.58
C ARG A 29 1.56 14.91 3.73
N LYS A 30 0.73 15.54 4.57
CA LYS A 30 0.08 14.86 5.71
C LYS A 30 -0.86 13.72 5.24
N ALA A 31 -1.65 13.98 4.21
CA ALA A 31 -2.56 12.99 3.63
C ALA A 31 -1.79 11.87 2.90
N LEU A 32 -0.67 12.21 2.24
CA LEU A 32 0.22 11.23 1.62
C LEU A 32 0.85 10.29 2.65
N LEU A 33 1.29 10.81 3.80
CA LEU A 33 1.83 10.00 4.89
C LEU A 33 0.79 9.04 5.48
N LEU A 34 -0.44 9.53 5.69
CA LEU A 34 -1.53 8.69 6.21
C LEU A 34 -1.92 7.59 5.22
N THR A 35 -2.03 7.92 3.93
CA THR A 35 -2.39 6.94 2.89
C THR A 35 -1.32 5.87 2.74
N THR A 36 -0.03 6.25 2.66
CA THR A 36 1.09 5.30 2.56
C THR A 36 1.21 4.39 3.80
N GLN A 37 0.95 4.93 4.99
CA GLN A 37 0.88 4.14 6.22
C GLN A 37 -0.30 3.16 6.21
N ALA A 38 -1.48 3.60 5.76
CA ALA A 38 -2.65 2.75 5.62
C ALA A 38 -2.41 1.59 4.63
N LEU A 39 -1.74 1.85 3.49
CA LEU A 39 -1.38 0.80 2.55
C LEU A 39 -0.39 -0.20 3.19
N THR A 40 0.60 0.29 3.92
CA THR A 40 1.57 -0.58 4.62
C THR A 40 0.86 -1.51 5.60
N GLY A 41 -0.07 -0.96 6.39
CA GLY A 41 -0.91 -1.74 7.31
C GLY A 41 -1.80 -2.75 6.58
N TYR A 42 -2.43 -2.36 5.48
CA TYR A 42 -3.22 -3.26 4.64
C TYR A 42 -2.36 -4.42 4.10
N GLY A 43 -1.19 -4.13 3.54
CA GLY A 43 -0.25 -5.14 3.06
C GLY A 43 0.18 -6.11 4.17
N ALA A 44 0.39 -5.63 5.40
CA ALA A 44 0.71 -6.48 6.55
C ALA A 44 -0.42 -7.47 6.87
N VAL A 45 -1.66 -7.00 6.87
CA VAL A 45 -2.84 -7.84 7.12
C VAL A 45 -3.00 -8.90 6.03
N VAL A 46 -2.87 -8.50 4.76
CA VAL A 46 -2.95 -9.44 3.62
C VAL A 46 -1.83 -10.47 3.68
N LEU A 47 -0.62 -10.07 4.08
CA LEU A 47 0.50 -10.98 4.26
C LEU A 47 0.22 -11.99 5.37
N LEU A 48 -0.29 -11.55 6.52
CA LEU A 48 -0.63 -12.44 7.64
C LEU A 48 -1.72 -13.44 7.26
N ILE A 49 -2.78 -12.99 6.57
CA ILE A 49 -3.84 -13.86 6.07
C ILE A 49 -3.26 -14.85 5.04
N GLY A 50 -2.40 -14.38 4.15
CA GLY A 50 -1.74 -15.24 3.18
C GLY A 50 -0.83 -16.29 3.84
N LEU A 51 -0.07 -15.92 4.87
CA LEU A 51 0.78 -16.86 5.59
C LEU A 51 -0.04 -17.95 6.32
N LEU A 52 -1.21 -17.57 6.85
CA LEU A 52 -2.09 -18.48 7.60
C LEU A 52 -2.91 -19.40 6.70
N PHE A 53 -3.39 -18.92 5.54
CA PHE A 53 -4.38 -19.63 4.73
C PHE A 53 -3.88 -19.99 3.32
N HIS A 54 -2.99 -19.19 2.72
CA HIS A 54 -2.54 -19.42 1.34
C HIS A 54 -1.25 -18.66 0.97
N LEU A 55 -0.13 -19.38 0.84
CA LEU A 55 1.20 -18.81 0.59
C LEU A 55 1.25 -17.83 -0.59
N ILE A 56 0.49 -18.10 -1.66
CA ILE A 56 0.39 -17.23 -2.86
C ILE A 56 -0.17 -15.85 -2.50
N ILE A 57 -1.21 -15.79 -1.65
CA ILE A 57 -1.77 -14.53 -1.16
C ILE A 57 -0.76 -13.78 -0.30
N GLY A 58 0.08 -14.52 0.43
CA GLY A 58 1.15 -13.95 1.26
C GLY A 58 2.19 -13.19 0.45
N ILE A 59 2.53 -13.70 -0.74
CA ILE A 59 3.45 -13.01 -1.68
C ILE A 59 2.85 -11.67 -2.13
N TYR A 60 1.57 -11.63 -2.49
CA TYR A 60 0.90 -10.36 -2.86
C TYR A 60 0.85 -9.39 -1.68
N GLY A 61 0.58 -9.88 -0.46
CA GLY A 61 0.65 -9.09 0.76
C GLY A 61 2.04 -8.48 1.00
N ALA A 62 3.11 -9.26 0.75
CA ALA A 62 4.49 -8.76 0.86
C ALA A 62 4.79 -7.63 -0.12
N ILE A 63 4.32 -7.76 -1.37
CA ILE A 63 4.47 -6.71 -2.39
C ILE A 63 3.77 -5.43 -1.95
N PHE A 64 2.54 -5.53 -1.42
CA PHE A 64 1.80 -4.35 -0.94
C PHE A 64 2.46 -3.71 0.28
N LEU A 65 2.93 -4.52 1.21
CA LEU A 65 3.63 -4.04 2.40
C LEU A 65 4.92 -3.29 2.02
N LEU A 66 5.75 -3.87 1.16
CA LEU A 66 6.99 -3.26 0.70
C LEU A 66 6.71 -1.97 -0.08
N SER A 67 5.73 -1.99 -0.98
CA SER A 67 5.35 -0.81 -1.77
C SER A 67 4.84 0.32 -0.87
N GLY A 68 4.02 0.00 0.12
CA GLY A 68 3.53 0.95 1.11
C GLY A 68 4.65 1.52 1.97
N ALA A 69 5.55 0.65 2.45
CA ALA A 69 6.67 1.05 3.31
C ALA A 69 7.66 1.96 2.57
N VAL A 70 8.06 1.58 1.34
CA VAL A 70 8.93 2.42 0.50
C VAL A 70 8.26 3.76 0.23
N SER A 71 6.98 3.76 -0.15
CA SER A 71 6.24 4.99 -0.40
C SER A 71 6.12 5.85 0.85
N HIS A 72 5.99 5.24 2.03
CA HIS A 72 5.92 5.94 3.31
C HIS A 72 7.25 6.60 3.68
N VAL A 73 8.38 5.90 3.49
CA VAL A 73 9.73 6.47 3.71
C VAL A 73 9.97 7.63 2.75
N LEU A 74 9.71 7.45 1.45
CA LEU A 74 9.84 8.51 0.45
C LEU A 74 8.96 9.73 0.78
N SER A 75 7.74 9.49 1.24
CA SER A 75 6.83 10.56 1.65
C SER A 75 7.31 11.30 2.90
N LYS A 76 7.98 10.61 3.83
CA LYS A 76 8.62 11.22 5.01
C LYS A 76 9.80 12.09 4.60
N ASP A 77 10.64 11.62 3.69
CA ASP A 77 11.79 12.38 3.19
C ASP A 77 11.32 13.61 2.40
N TYR A 78 10.31 13.44 1.54
CA TYR A 78 9.66 14.55 0.84
C TYR A 78 9.04 15.57 1.79
N ALA A 79 8.51 15.12 2.94
CA ALA A 79 7.94 16.01 3.93
C ALA A 79 8.98 16.80 4.74
N LYS A 80 10.20 16.26 4.93
CA LYS A 80 11.31 16.89 5.65
C LYS A 80 12.15 17.85 4.79
N GLY A 81 12.18 17.66 3.47
CA GLY A 81 13.03 18.41 2.53
C GLY A 81 12.50 19.77 2.03
N SER A 82 11.56 20.41 2.73
CA SER A 82 11.14 21.82 2.47
C SER A 82 10.91 22.53 3.77
#